data_AF-A0AAV0T0A3-F1
#
_entry.id   AF-A0AAV0T0A3-F1
#
_cell.length_a   1.000
_cell.length_b   1.000
_cell.length_c   1.000
_cell.angle_alpha   90.00
_cell.angle_beta   90.00
_cell.angle_gamma   90.00
#
_symmetry.space_group_name_H-M   'P 1'
#
loop_
_entity.id
_entity.type
_entity.pdbx_description
1 polymer ?
#
loop_
_entity_poly.entity_id
_entity_poly.type
_entity_poly.pdbx_seq_one_letter_code
_entity_poly.pdbx_strand_id
1 'polypeptide(L)'
;MDDIVTMHARVSSARHHFEVEVEVFVGRIGSRERRRSHAGYFTVANLDRSYRMKQISTSLKVDENDQESMRILLKAQHRWLFDDQEAKC
;
A
#
# COMPACT_ATOMS: atom_id res chain seq x y z
N MET A 1 -27.25 13.94 -8.35
CA MET A 1 -26.03 14.21 -7.57
C MET A 1 -25.32 12.88 -7.55
N ASP A 2 -24.50 12.64 -8.57
CA ASP A 2 -24.02 11.30 -8.84
C ASP A 2 -22.50 11.37 -8.87
N ASP A 3 -21.92 11.15 -7.69
CA ASP A 3 -20.48 11.04 -7.49
C ASP A 3 -20.10 9.55 -7.60
N ILE A 4 -19.02 9.28 -8.34
CA ILE A 4 -18.38 7.97 -8.42
C ILE A 4 -17.19 7.97 -7.48
N VAL A 5 -17.15 6.99 -6.59
CA VAL A 5 -15.98 6.71 -5.76
C VAL A 5 -15.19 5.57 -6.40
N THR A 6 -13.91 5.81 -6.67
CA THR A 6 -12.98 4.80 -7.17
C THR A 6 -11.87 4.61 -6.15
N MET A 7 -11.55 3.35 -5.84
CA MET A 7 -10.49 3.00 -4.90
C MET A 7 -9.41 2.21 -5.63
N HIS A 8 -8.16 2.65 -5.50
CA HIS A 8 -6.99 1.93 -6.00
C HIS A 8 -6.23 1.40 -4.78
N ALA A 9 -5.98 0.09 -4.76
CA ALA A 9 -5.20 -0.54 -3.71
C ALA A 9 -3.95 -1.19 -4.32
N ARG A 10 -2.79 -0.95 -3.72
CA ARG A 10 -1.52 -1.55 -4.13
C ARG A 10 -0.72 -2.02 -2.93
N VAL A 11 -0.07 -3.16 -3.05
CA VAL A 11 0.87 -3.64 -2.03
C VAL A 11 2.17 -2.85 -2.18
N SER A 12 2.53 -2.07 -1.17
CA SER A 12 3.76 -1.25 -1.16
C SER A 12 4.96 -1.99 -0.59
N SER A 13 4.74 -2.99 0.28
CA SER A 13 5.82 -3.79 0.88
C SER A 13 5.31 -5.17 1.33
N ALA A 14 6.19 -6.18 1.27
CA ALA A 14 5.92 -7.53 1.77
C ALA A 14 7.18 -8.09 2.47
N ARG A 15 7.08 -8.35 3.78
CA ARG A 15 8.11 -9.05 4.58
C ARG A 15 7.47 -10.01 5.59
N HIS A 16 7.09 -9.52 6.78
CA HIS A 16 6.34 -10.30 7.77
C HIS A 16 4.83 -10.01 7.69
N HIS A 17 4.50 -8.79 7.28
CA HIS A 17 3.16 -8.30 6.98
C HIS A 17 3.18 -7.64 5.59
N PHE A 18 2.02 -7.48 4.97
CA PHE A 18 1.85 -6.67 3.77
C PHE A 18 1.52 -5.24 4.18
N GLU A 19 2.22 -4.25 3.62
CA GLU A 19 1.73 -2.88 3.64
C GLU A 19 0.93 -2.66 2.36
N VAL A 20 -0.30 -2.18 2.49
CA VAL A 20 -1.18 -1.86 1.37
C VAL A 20 -1.48 -0.38 1.40
N GLU A 21 -1.09 0.33 0.34
CA GLU A 21 -1.51 1.70 0.11
C GLU A 21 -2.86 1.69 -0.61
N VAL A 22 -3.79 2.47 -0.08
CA VAL A 22 -5.10 2.67 -0.67
C VAL A 22 -5.29 4.14 -0.99
N GLU A 23 -5.63 4.43 -2.24
CA GLU A 23 -5.95 5.76 -2.73
C GLU A 23 -7.41 5.82 -3.14
N VAL A 24 -8.13 6.80 -2.62
CA VAL A 24 -9.54 7.01 -2.89
C VAL A 24 -9.70 8.26 -3.76
N PHE A 25 -10.38 8.09 -4.88
CA PHE A 25 -10.70 9.15 -5.83
C PHE A 25 -12.21 9.35 -5.87
N VAL A 26 -12.63 10.61 -5.92
CA VAL A 26 -14.03 10.99 -6.12
C VAL A 26 -14.12 11.76 -7.44
N GLY A 27 -15.00 11.32 -8.32
CA GLY A 27 -15.29 11.97 -9.61
C GLY A 27 -16.78 12.16 -9.80
N ARG A 28 -17.17 13.07 -10.68
CA ARG A 28 -18.59 13.27 -11.05
C ARG A 28 -18.95 12.46 -12.28
N ILE A 29 -20.16 11.88 -12.31
CA ILE A 29 -20.69 11.24 -13.52
C ILE A 29 -20.69 12.23 -14.69
N GLY A 30 -20.11 11.83 -15.82
CA GLY A 30 -20.00 12.65 -17.03
C GLY A 30 -18.75 13.55 -17.09
N SER A 31 -17.98 13.68 -16.00
CA SER A 31 -16.69 14.37 -16.00
C SER A 31 -15.54 13.37 -16.09
N ARG A 32 -14.47 13.74 -16.81
CA ARG A 32 -13.20 13.00 -16.80
C ARG A 32 -12.31 13.36 -15.60
N GLU A 33 -12.65 14.42 -14.86
CA GLU A 33 -11.89 14.82 -13.69
C GLU A 33 -12.15 13.88 -12.51
N ARG A 34 -11.07 13.34 -11.95
CA ARG A 34 -11.07 12.59 -10.69
C ARG A 34 -10.19 13.32 -9.71
N ARG A 35 -10.71 13.62 -8.53
CA ARG A 35 -9.95 14.27 -7.47
C ARG A 35 -9.54 13.22 -6.44
N ARG A 36 -8.24 13.19 -6.10
CA ARG A 36 -7.75 12.40 -4.96
C ARG A 36 -8.39 12.95 -3.69
N SER A 37 -9.10 12.10 -2.97
CA SER A 37 -9.84 12.44 -1.78
C SER A 37 -9.04 12.06 -0.54
N HIS A 38 -8.63 10.80 -0.45
CA HIS A 38 -7.90 10.26 0.71
C HIS A 38 -6.82 9.29 0.25
N ALA A 39 -5.80 9.15 1.08
CA ALA A 39 -4.80 8.10 0.97
C ALA A 39 -4.53 7.52 2.35
N GLY A 40 -4.46 6.19 2.44
CA GLY A 40 -4.23 5.47 3.68
C GLY A 40 -3.28 4.30 3.47
N TYR A 41 -2.61 3.91 4.55
CA TYR A 41 -1.75 2.72 4.58
C TYR A 41 -2.33 1.73 5.58
N PHE A 42 -2.39 0.46 5.20
CA PHE A 42 -2.87 -0.63 6.05
C PHE A 42 -1.80 -1.70 6.19
N THR A 43 -1.59 -2.17 7.41
CA THR A 43 -0.75 -3.34 7.68
C THR A 43 -1.63 -4.58 7.72
N VAL A 44 -1.38 -5.54 6.83
CA VAL A 44 -2.14 -6.77 6.70
C VAL A 44 -1.28 -7.95 7.14
N ALA A 45 -1.78 -8.73 8.09
CA ALA A 45 -1.12 -9.97 8.51
C ALA A 45 -1.30 -11.07 7.45
N ASN A 46 -0.20 -11.73 7.11
CA ASN A 46 -0.25 -12.91 6.26
C ASN A 46 -0.54 -14.13 7.13
N LEU A 47 -1.75 -14.66 7.05
CA LEU A 47 -2.17 -15.84 7.81
C LEU A 47 -2.23 -17.08 6.90
N ASP A 48 -1.88 -18.24 7.44
CA ASP A 48 -2.13 -19.52 6.79
C ASP A 48 -3.58 -20.02 7.01
N ARG A 49 -3.91 -21.20 6.47
CA ARG A 49 -5.25 -21.82 6.63
C ARG A 49 -5.60 -22.15 8.08
N SER A 50 -4.61 -22.15 8.97
CA SER A 50 -4.75 -22.44 10.40
C SER A 50 -4.72 -21.15 11.24
N TYR A 51 -4.86 -19.98 10.61
CA TYR A 51 -4.80 -18.65 11.24
C TYR A 51 -3.47 -18.34 11.93
N ARG A 52 -2.38 -19.02 11.55
CA ARG A 52 -1.04 -18.72 12.06
C ARG A 52 -0.34 -17.75 11.13
N MET A 53 0.42 -16.82 11.71
CA MET A 53 1.24 -15.91 10.91
C MET A 53 2.25 -16.70 10.08
N LYS A 54 2.17 -16.55 8.76
CA LYS A 54 3.09 -17.16 7.81
C LYS A 54 4.06 -16.10 7.32
N GLN A 55 5.35 -16.34 7.54
CA GLN A 55 6.40 -15.47 7.04
C GLN A 55 6.36 -15.41 5.50
N ILE A 56 6.39 -14.20 4.94
CA ILE A 56 6.48 -14.01 3.49
C ILE A 56 7.97 -13.98 3.16
N SER A 57 8.45 -15.02 2.48
CA SER A 57 9.86 -15.10 2.04
C SER A 57 10.09 -14.41 0.69
N THR A 58 9.02 -14.04 -0.02
CA THR A 58 9.09 -13.46 -1.37
C THR A 58 9.00 -11.94 -1.28
N SER A 59 10.05 -11.26 -1.74
CA SER A 59 10.03 -9.81 -1.96
C SER A 59 8.98 -9.43 -3.02
N LEU A 60 8.47 -8.20 -2.96
CA LEU A 60 7.62 -7.69 -4.04
C LEU A 60 8.42 -7.72 -5.35
N LYS A 61 7.90 -8.42 -6.37
CA LYS A 61 8.44 -8.29 -7.73
C LYS A 61 8.01 -6.92 -8.25
N VAL A 62 8.89 -5.94 -8.09
CA VAL A 62 8.71 -4.61 -8.68
C VAL A 62 9.37 -4.62 -10.05
N ASP A 63 8.65 -4.18 -11.06
CA ASP A 63 9.21 -3.89 -12.38
C ASP A 63 10.07 -2.61 -12.26
N GLU A 64 11.36 -2.69 -12.59
CA GLU A 64 12.29 -1.56 -12.50
C GLU A 64 11.96 -0.42 -13.49
N ASN A 65 11.18 -0.72 -14.54
CA ASN A 65 10.67 0.30 -15.45
C ASN A 65 9.49 1.09 -14.86
N ASP A 66 8.86 0.60 -13.79
CA ASP A 66 7.82 1.32 -13.06
C ASP A 66 8.44 2.14 -11.93
N GLN A 67 8.90 3.34 -12.30
CA GLN A 67 9.53 4.29 -11.37
C GLN A 67 8.59 4.71 -10.22
N GLU A 68 7.27 4.68 -10.44
CA GLU A 68 6.31 5.02 -9.39
C GLU A 68 6.30 3.93 -8.33
N SER A 69 6.14 2.66 -8.74
CA SER A 69 6.19 1.51 -7.84
C SER A 69 7.52 1.40 -7.10
N MET A 70 8.65 1.70 -7.77
CA MET A 70 9.97 1.71 -7.14
C MET A 70 10.08 2.77 -6.03
N ARG A 71 9.60 3.98 -6.30
CA ARG A 71 9.59 5.08 -5.31
C ARG A 71 8.74 4.74 -4.10
N ILE A 72 7.61 4.06 -4.30
CA ILE A 72 6.71 3.65 -3.21
C ILE A 72 7.35 2.57 -2.36
N LEU A 73 7.99 1.57 -2.98
CA LEU A 73 8.73 0.52 -2.26
C LEU A 73 9.82 1.14 -1.36
N LEU A 74 10.62 2.05 -1.89
CA LEU A 74 11.70 2.72 -1.14
C LEU A 74 11.14 3.57 0.00
N LYS A 75 10.03 4.30 -0.22
CA LYS A 75 9.36 5.08 0.83
C LYS A 75 8.81 4.19 1.94
N ALA A 76 8.23 3.04 1.57
CA ALA A 76 7.77 2.04 2.53
C ALA A 76 8.94 1.50 3.36
N GLN A 77 10.04 1.08 2.72
CA GLN A 77 11.25 0.62 3.42
C GLN A 77 11.80 1.66 4.39
N HIS A 78 11.80 2.94 4.02
CA HIS A 78 12.26 4.03 4.88
C HIS A 78 11.36 4.23 6.10
N ARG A 79 10.03 4.17 5.97
CA ARG A 79 9.11 4.25 7.12
C ARG A 79 9.41 3.18 8.17
N TRP A 80 9.61 1.94 7.73
CA TRP A 80 9.95 0.84 8.64
C TRP A 80 11.28 1.03 9.36
N LEU A 81 12.28 1.63 8.70
CA LEU A 81 13.57 1.92 9.32
C LEU A 81 13.43 2.94 10.45
N PHE A 82 12.53 3.91 10.29
CA PHE A 82 12.22 4.91 11.32
C PHE A 82 11.42 4.30 12.48
N ASP A 83 10.39 3.50 12.19
CA ASP A 83 9.60 2.82 13.23
C ASP A 83 10.47 1.87 14.10
N ASP A 84 11.42 1.15 13.49
CA ASP A 84 12.37 0.28 14.21
C ASP A 84 13.37 1.06 15.08
N GLN A 85 13.70 2.30 14.70
CA GLN A 85 14.54 3.19 15.50
C GLN A 85 13.78 3.80 16.68
N GLU A 86 12.51 4.18 16.50
CA GLU A 86 11.68 4.68 17.60
C GLU A 86 11.35 3.59 18.62
N ALA A 87 11.19 2.33 18.19
CA ALA A 87 10.94 1.19 19.09
C ALA A 87 12.15 0.76 19.95
N LYS A 88 13.35 1.31 19.68
CA LYS A 88 14.61 0.98 20.39
C LYS A 88 15.04 2.03 21.41
N CYS A 89 14.31 3.15 21.52
CA CYS A 89 14.51 4.18 22.53
C CYS A 89 13.66 3.90 23.78
#